data_AF-A0A7W9AH84-F1
#
_entry.id   AF-A0A7W9AH84-F1
#
_cell.length_a   1.000
_cell.length_b   1.000
_cell.length_c   1.000
_cell.angle_alpha   90.00
_cell.angle_beta   90.00
_cell.angle_gamma   90.00
#
_symmetry.space_group_name_H-M   'P 1'
#
loop_
_entity.id
_entity.type
_entity.pdbx_description
1 polymer ?
#
loop_
_entity_poly.entity_id
_entity_poly.type
_entity_poly.pdbx_seq_one_letter_code
_entity_poly.pdbx_strand_id
1 'polypeptide(L)' 'MGINAMIMNAATGQPIQKMSFGRMPRAGAAFVLETGERVTAQRVDIGKPAPGKFAAPVDIWVTLKSAA' A
#
# COMPACT_ATOMS: atom_id res chain seq x y z
N MET A 1 -9.32 -12.62 8.04
CA MET A 1 -9.80 -11.82 6.88
C MET A 1 -9.09 -10.50 6.94
N GLY A 2 -8.22 -10.22 5.96
CA GLY A 2 -7.41 -9.00 5.93
C GLY A 2 -7.17 -8.59 4.49
N ILE A 3 -6.78 -7.34 4.30
CA ILE A 3 -6.49 -6.76 2.99
C ILE A 3 -4.99 -6.84 2.78
N ASN A 4 -4.58 -7.70 1.85
CA ASN A 4 -3.19 -7.79 1.43
C ASN A 4 -2.95 -6.69 0.41
N ALA A 5 -2.18 -5.69 0.80
CA ALA A 5 -1.84 -4.58 -0.07
C ALA A 5 -0.33 -4.57 -0.39
N MET A 6 0.00 -4.23 -1.64
CA MET A 6 1.35 -3.87 -2.03
C MET A 6 1.58 -2.40 -1.70
N ILE A 7 2.65 -2.10 -0.98
CA ILE A 7 3.10 -0.74 -0.76
C ILE A 7 4.00 -0.35 -1.93
N MET A 8 3.63 0.72 -2.64
CA MET A 8 4.30 1.23 -3.81
C MET A 8 4.95 2.58 -3.49
N ASN A 9 6.17 2.79 -3.98
CA ASN A 9 6.82 4.08 -3.90
C ASN A 9 6.28 5.01 -5.00
N ALA A 10 5.65 6.12 -4.60
CA ALA A 10 5.10 7.12 -5.53
C ALA A 10 6.18 7.83 -6.35
N ALA A 11 7.41 7.95 -5.84
CA ALA A 11 8.51 8.61 -6.54
C ALA A 11 9.18 7.70 -7.58
N THR A 12 9.37 6.41 -7.28
CA THR A 12 10.11 5.50 -8.16
C THR A 12 9.22 4.57 -8.98
N GLY A 13 7.92 4.45 -8.65
CA GLY A 13 7.04 3.48 -9.30
C GLY A 13 7.26 2.03 -8.86
N GLN A 14 8.16 1.79 -7.91
CA GLN A 14 8.58 0.45 -7.53
C GLN A 14 7.85 -0.07 -6.29
N PRO A 15 7.59 -1.39 -6.20
CA PRO A 15 7.06 -2.00 -4.99
C PRO A 15 8.11 -1.95 -3.87
N ILE A 16 7.69 -1.53 -2.68
CA ILE A 16 8.52 -1.49 -1.47
C ILE A 16 8.36 -2.81 -0.71
N GLN A 17 7.12 -3.16 -0.34
CA GLN A 17 6.82 -4.36 0.46
C GLN A 17 5.33 -4.71 0.38
N LYS A 18 4.94 -5.87 0.90
CA LYS A 18 3.53 -6.24 1.09
C LYS A 18 3.15 -6.07 2.55
N MET A 19 1.96 -5.56 2.84
CA MET A 19 1.41 -5.49 4.19
C MET A 19 -0.03 -5.97 4.24
N SER A 20 -0.38 -6.61 5.35
CA SER A 20 -1.75 -7.00 5.66
C SER A 20 -2.40 -5.95 6.55
N PHE A 21 -3.55 -5.44 6.13
CA PHE A 21 -4.34 -4.50 6.92
C PHE A 21 -5.62 -5.18 7.41
N GLY A 22 -6.03 -4.90 8.66
CA GLY A 22 -7.31 -5.37 9.18
C GLY A 22 -8.53 -4.68 8.56
N ARG A 23 -8.33 -3.53 7.93
CA ARG A 23 -9.37 -2.71 7.26
C ARG A 23 -8.78 -1.98 6.06
N MET A 24 -9.63 -1.53 5.15
CA MET A 24 -9.19 -0.79 3.95
C MET A 24 -8.47 0.49 4.38
N PRO A 25 -7.17 0.66 4.05
CA PRO A 25 -6.49 1.91 4.29
C PRO A 25 -7.08 2.99 3.37
N ARG A 26 -7.21 4.21 3.91
CA ARG A 26 -7.64 5.38 3.15
C ARG A 26 -6.43 6.19 2.70
N ALA A 27 -6.58 6.97 1.64
CA ALA A 27 -5.64 8.05 1.37
C ALA A 27 -5.54 8.97 2.60
N GLY A 28 -4.32 9.37 2.95
CA GLY A 28 -3.98 10.09 4.18
C GLY A 28 -3.74 9.21 5.42
N ALA A 29 -3.95 7.90 5.35
CA ALA A 29 -3.64 7.01 6.47
C ALA A 29 -2.11 6.90 6.66
N ALA A 30 -1.66 7.10 7.89
CA ALA A 30 -0.26 6.90 8.25
C ALA A 30 -0.05 5.49 8.84
N PHE A 31 1.01 4.82 8.41
CA PHE A 31 1.43 3.52 8.93
C PHE A 31 2.95 3.42 8.92
N VAL A 32 3.48 2.44 9.65
CA VAL A 32 4.91 2.21 9.77
C VAL A 32 5.28 1.05 8.87
N LEU A 33 6.26 1.26 8.00
CA LEU A 33 6.85 0.23 7.16
C LEU A 33 7.64 -0.78 8.01
N GLU A 34 7.99 -1.93 7.42
CA GLU A 34 8.86 -2.91 8.09
C GLU A 34 10.26 -2.33 8.37
N THR A 35 10.68 -1.34 7.61
CA THR A 35 11.92 -0.58 7.82
C THR A 35 11.89 0.31 9.08
N GLY A 36 10.72 0.49 9.71
CA GLY A 36 10.50 1.43 10.80
C GLY A 36 10.17 2.86 10.34
N GLU A 37 10.13 3.12 9.03
CA GLU A 37 9.77 4.43 8.50
C GLU A 37 8.26 4.66 8.58
N ARG A 38 7.85 5.80 9.15
CA ARG A 38 6.45 6.22 9.14
C ARG A 38 6.13 6.90 7.81
N VAL A 39 5.24 6.28 7.06
CA VAL A 39 4.78 6.77 5.77
C VAL A 39 3.31 7.14 5.81
N THR A 40 2.88 7.94 4.85
CA THR A 40 1.47 8.31 4.66
C THR A 40 1.02 7.86 3.28
N ALA A 41 -0.11 7.15 3.22
CA ALA A 41 -0.75 6.79 1.97
C ALA A 41 -1.14 8.05 1.20
N GLN A 42 -0.60 8.26 0.01
CA GLN A 42 -1.05 9.33 -0.88
C GLN A 42 -2.31 8.92 -1.64
N ARG A 43 -2.30 7.69 -2.17
CA ARG A 43 -3.44 7.11 -2.89
C ARG A 43 -3.50 5.61 -2.64
N VAL A 44 -4.69 5.06 -2.84
CA VAL A 44 -4.95 3.62 -2.72
C VAL A 44 -5.68 3.22 -3.99
N ASP A 45 -5.03 2.38 -4.78
CA ASP A 45 -5.59 1.81 -6.00
C ASP A 45 -6.11 0.41 -5.70
N ILE A 46 -7.32 0.13 -6.16
CA ILE A 46 -7.99 -1.16 -5.99
C ILE A 46 -8.15 -1.76 -7.39
N GLY A 47 -7.37 -2.79 -7.68
CA GLY A 47 -7.45 -3.47 -8.97
C GLY A 47 -8.65 -4.41 -9.04
N LYS A 48 -8.96 -4.83 -10.27
CA LYS A 48 -9.96 -5.87 -10.49
C LYS A 48 -9.36 -7.22 -10.09
N PRO A 49 -10.09 -8.06 -9.32
CA PRO A 49 -9.65 -9.42 -9.05
C PRO A 49 -9.43 -10.19 -10.36
N ALA A 50 -8.37 -11.00 -10.41
CA ALA A 50 -8.17 -11.91 -11.53
C ALA A 50 -9.37 -12.89 -11.65
N PRO A 51 -9.74 -13.34 -12.85
CA PRO A 51 -10.79 -14.35 -13.02
C PRO A 51 -10.56 -15.55 -12.11
N GLY A 52 -11.58 -15.95 -11.33
CA GLY A 52 -11.48 -17.03 -10.35
C GLY A 52 -10.84 -16.66 -9.00
N LYS A 53 -10.49 -15.38 -8.78
CA LYS A 53 -10.04 -14.87 -7.47
C LYS A 53 -11.08 -13.89 -6.90
N PHE A 54 -11.34 -13.99 -5.60
CA PHE A 54 -12.25 -13.08 -4.89
C PHE A 54 -11.53 -11.87 -4.28
N ALA A 55 -10.23 -12.01 -3.97
CA ALA A 55 -9.44 -10.93 -3.40
C ALA A 55 -8.99 -9.95 -4.48
N ALA A 56 -9.37 -8.68 -4.34
CA ALA A 56 -8.85 -7.60 -5.15
C ALA A 56 -7.40 -7.27 -4.76
N PRO A 57 -6.49 -7.07 -5.72
CA PRO A 57 -5.18 -6.49 -5.42
C PRO A 57 -5.37 -5.04 -4.97
N VAL A 58 -4.64 -4.66 -3.91
CA VAL A 58 -4.65 -3.30 -3.38
C VAL A 58 -3.24 -2.76 -3.45
N ASP A 59 -3.05 -1.63 -4.12
CA ASP A 59 -1.77 -0.95 -4.23
C ASP A 59 -1.85 0.38 -3.47
N ILE A 60 -1.02 0.54 -2.44
CA ILE A 60 -0.98 1.73 -1.60
C ILE A 60 0.27 2.50 -1.96
N TRP A 61 0.09 3.68 -2.51
CA TRP A 61 1.19 4.54 -2.90
C TRP A 61 1.58 5.45 -1.77
N VAL A 62 2.86 5.45 -1.44
CA VAL A 62 3.44 6.25 -0.36
C VAL A 62 4.62 7.05 -0.88
N THR A 63 4.86 8.20 -0.25
CA THR A 63 6.12 8.93 -0.40
C THR A 63 6.97 8.67 0.81
N LEU A 64 8.19 8.18 0.58
CA LEU A 64 9.21 8.05 1.62
C LEU A 64 9.68 9.44 2.01
N LYS A 65 9.76 9.69 3.31
CA LYS A 65 10.23 10.98 3.85
C LYS A 65 11.73 11.16 3.59
N SER A 66 12.47 10.07 3.39
CA SER A 66 13.92 10.08 3.16
C SER A 66 14.36 10.37 1.71
N ALA A 67 13.49 10.92 0.86
CA ALA A 67 13.90 11.51 -0.41
C ALA A 67 14.11 13.02 -0.24
N ALA A 68 15.06 13.41 0.61
CA ALA A 68 15.58 14.77 0.73
C ALA A 68 17.06 14.71 1.12
#